data_AF-A0A1X2FW29-F1
#
_entry.id   AF-A0A1X2FW29-F1
#
_cell.length_a   1.000
_cell.length_b   1.000
_cell.length_c   1.000
_cell.angle_alpha   90.00
_cell.angle_beta   90.00
_cell.angle_gamma   90.00
#
_symmetry.space_group_name_H-M   'P 1'
#
loop_
_entity.id
_entity.type
_entity.pdbx_description
1 polymer ?
#
loop_
_entity_poly.entity_id
_entity_poly.type
_entity_poly.pdbx_seq_one_letter_code
_entity_poly.pdbx_strand_id
1 'polypeptide(L)'
;MNRKNIITIIIAVLIMAFGLIIGSLSRYNILEKIFSVLLVAAILALIYDTYFLFKDKRYFGKAKWIVKSSNNTLLLTISLYCILIPALSIDSKSSLHTMLISIIFVSGLIPFLHSILKDGINEKGIFHWGTLYTWDKIQSYSFTDNFLVIALNSATNKIKLIVKKEDKENIKLLLKEHIKR
;
A
#
# COMPACT_ATOMS: atom_id res chain seq x y z
N MET A 1 -22.08 6.95 0.01
CA MET A 1 -22.06 5.47 0.11
C MET A 1 -21.33 5.08 1.39
N ASN A 2 -21.97 4.33 2.29
CA ASN A 2 -21.47 4.09 3.65
C ASN A 2 -20.22 3.18 3.63
N ARG A 3 -19.15 3.50 4.37
CA ARG A 3 -17.84 2.77 4.33
C ARG A 3 -17.96 1.26 4.57
N LYS A 4 -18.94 0.83 5.37
CA LYS A 4 -19.25 -0.59 5.59
C LYS A 4 -19.62 -1.29 4.28
N ASN A 5 -20.39 -0.63 3.40
CA ASN A 5 -20.85 -1.21 2.16
C ASN A 5 -19.68 -1.48 1.19
N ILE A 6 -18.65 -0.62 1.17
CA ILE A 6 -17.48 -0.81 0.29
C ILE A 6 -16.68 -2.05 0.72
N ILE A 7 -16.43 -2.22 2.03
CA ILE A 7 -15.71 -3.38 2.56
C ILE A 7 -16.50 -4.67 2.30
N THR A 8 -17.82 -4.65 2.53
CA THR A 8 -18.69 -5.79 2.26
C THR A 8 -18.73 -6.15 0.78
N ILE A 9 -18.76 -5.16 -0.13
CA ILE A 9 -18.70 -5.38 -1.58
C ILE A 9 -17.36 -6.02 -1.98
N ILE A 10 -16.23 -5.54 -1.44
CA ILE A 10 -14.92 -6.12 -1.70
C ILE A 10 -14.87 -7.58 -1.23
N ILE A 11 -15.32 -7.87 -0.01
CA ILE A 11 -15.36 -9.24 0.53
C ILE A 11 -16.26 -10.15 -0.32
N ALA A 12 -17.43 -9.67 -0.73
CA ALA A 12 -18.35 -10.44 -1.56
C ALA A 12 -17.77 -10.78 -2.95
N VAL A 13 -17.10 -9.81 -3.59
CA VAL A 13 -16.39 -10.02 -4.86
C VAL A 13 -15.26 -11.05 -4.70
N LEU A 14 -14.54 -11.00 -3.58
CA LEU A 14 -13.45 -11.92 -3.28
C LEU A 14 -13.93 -13.36 -3.05
N ILE A 15 -15.03 -13.55 -2.31
CA ILE A 15 -15.65 -14.87 -2.10
C ILE A 15 -16.15 -15.45 -3.42
N MET A 16 -16.77 -14.62 -4.25
CA MET A 16 -17.28 -15.03 -5.57
C MET A 16 -16.14 -15.45 -6.50
N ALA A 17 -15.04 -14.69 -6.53
CA ALA A 17 -13.83 -15.05 -7.26
C ALA A 17 -13.23 -16.37 -6.76
N PHE A 18 -13.22 -16.60 -5.44
CA PHE A 18 -12.71 -17.83 -4.83
C PHE A 18 -13.53 -19.06 -5.25
N GLY A 19 -14.87 -18.94 -5.25
CA GLY A 19 -15.77 -20.01 -5.67
C GLY A 19 -15.60 -20.40 -7.13
N LEU A 20 -15.38 -19.41 -8.01
CA LEU A 20 -15.13 -19.64 -9.44
C LEU A 20 -13.78 -20.34 -9.70
N ILE A 21 -12.75 -20.01 -8.93
CA ILE A 21 -11.42 -20.65 -9.04
C ILE A 21 -11.48 -22.11 -8.57
N ILE A 22 -12.15 -22.40 -7.45
CA ILE A 22 -12.29 -23.78 -6.94
C ILE A 22 -13.14 -24.65 -7.89
N GLY A 23 -14.24 -24.10 -8.41
CA GLY A 23 -15.14 -24.84 -9.33
C GLY A 23 -14.50 -25.20 -10.67
N SER A 24 -13.40 -24.53 -11.06
CA SER A 24 -12.73 -24.71 -12.36
C SER A 24 -11.46 -25.58 -12.28
N LEU A 25 -10.93 -25.84 -11.07
CA LEU A 25 -9.71 -26.62 -10.80
C LEU A 25 -9.70 -28.05 -11.37
N SER A 26 -10.86 -28.66 -11.61
CA SER A 26 -10.97 -30.00 -12.21
C SER A 26 -10.71 -30.05 -13.72
N ARG A 27 -10.79 -28.91 -14.42
CA ARG A 27 -10.68 -28.81 -15.90
C ARG A 27 -9.33 -28.26 -16.39
N TYR A 28 -8.44 -27.92 -15.46
CA TYR A 28 -7.21 -27.20 -15.75
C TYR A 28 -5.97 -28.10 -15.82
N ASN A 29 -5.05 -27.75 -16.70
CA ASN A 29 -3.73 -28.37 -16.79
C ASN A 29 -2.85 -27.98 -15.59
N ILE A 30 -1.77 -28.71 -15.35
CA ILE A 30 -0.91 -28.54 -14.15
C ILE A 30 -0.45 -27.08 -13.95
N LEU A 31 -0.14 -26.38 -15.05
CA LEU A 31 0.31 -25.00 -15.04
C LEU A 31 -0.81 -24.03 -14.61
N GLU A 32 -2.02 -24.23 -15.12
CA GLU A 32 -3.20 -23.43 -14.75
C GLU A 32 -3.59 -23.62 -13.28
N LYS A 33 -3.39 -24.83 -12.73
CA LYS A 33 -3.57 -25.08 -11.30
C LYS A 33 -2.58 -24.28 -10.45
N ILE A 34 -1.30 -24.23 -10.86
CA ILE A 34 -0.27 -23.42 -10.18
C ILE A 34 -0.67 -21.94 -10.20
N PHE A 35 -1.05 -21.41 -11.37
CA PHE A 35 -1.47 -20.01 -11.50
C PHE A 35 -2.74 -19.70 -10.70
N SER A 36 -3.69 -20.63 -10.61
CA SER A 36 -4.87 -20.50 -9.76
C SER A 36 -4.52 -20.38 -8.27
N VAL A 37 -3.57 -21.21 -7.80
CA VAL A 37 -3.07 -21.13 -6.42
C VAL A 37 -2.33 -19.81 -6.17
N LEU A 38 -1.51 -19.36 -7.11
CA LEU A 38 -0.82 -18.06 -7.01
C LEU A 38 -1.80 -16.89 -6.96
N LEU A 39 -2.86 -16.93 -7.76
CA LEU A 39 -3.92 -15.91 -7.73
C LEU A 39 -4.61 -15.86 -6.38
N VAL A 40 -4.95 -17.02 -5.81
CA VAL A 40 -5.49 -17.13 -4.46
C VAL A 40 -4.53 -16.54 -3.42
N ALA A 41 -3.24 -16.87 -3.49
CA ALA A 41 -2.23 -16.34 -2.58
C ALA A 41 -2.09 -14.82 -2.70
N ALA A 42 -2.09 -14.28 -3.92
CA ALA A 42 -2.03 -12.84 -4.17
C ALA A 42 -3.26 -12.11 -3.60
N ILE A 43 -4.45 -12.69 -3.75
CA ILE A 43 -5.69 -12.17 -3.15
C ILE A 43 -5.58 -12.14 -1.62
N LEU A 44 -5.15 -13.24 -0.99
CA LEU A 44 -5.01 -13.30 0.47
C LEU A 44 -3.97 -12.30 0.98
N ALA A 45 -2.84 -12.16 0.28
CA ALA A 45 -1.82 -11.17 0.58
C ALA A 45 -2.38 -9.73 0.51
N LEU A 46 -3.14 -9.41 -0.53
CA LEU A 46 -3.80 -8.11 -0.66
C LEU A 46 -4.79 -7.84 0.48
N ILE A 47 -5.60 -8.83 0.87
CA ILE A 47 -6.56 -8.70 1.98
C ILE A 47 -5.81 -8.41 3.29
N TYR A 48 -4.77 -9.20 3.58
CA TYR A 48 -3.96 -9.05 4.77
C TYR A 48 -3.29 -7.68 4.82
N ASP A 49 -2.61 -7.28 3.74
CA ASP A 49 -1.95 -6.00 3.61
C ASP A 49 -2.93 -4.82 3.80
N THR A 50 -4.06 -4.87 3.11
CA THR A 50 -5.13 -3.87 3.22
C THR A 50 -5.67 -3.77 4.64
N TYR A 51 -5.84 -4.89 5.34
CA TYR A 51 -6.31 -4.90 6.72
C TYR A 51 -5.33 -4.15 7.64
N PHE A 52 -4.03 -4.45 7.56
CA PHE A 52 -3.00 -3.78 8.36
C PHE A 52 -2.87 -2.30 8.00
N LEU A 53 -2.90 -1.98 6.71
CA LEU A 53 -2.89 -0.61 6.20
C LEU A 53 -3.98 0.25 6.84
N PHE A 54 -5.22 -0.22 6.84
CA PHE A 54 -6.34 0.52 7.42
C PHE A 54 -6.35 0.49 8.95
N LYS A 55 -5.87 -0.60 9.57
CA LYS A 55 -5.68 -0.68 11.02
C LYS A 55 -4.69 0.38 11.49
N ASP A 56 -3.53 0.47 10.87
CA ASP A 56 -2.48 1.44 11.18
C ASP A 56 -2.97 2.85 10.89
N LYS A 57 -3.64 3.08 9.75
CA LYS A 57 -4.21 4.40 9.44
C LYS A 57 -5.26 4.84 10.46
N ARG A 58 -6.10 3.91 10.93
CA ARG A 58 -7.11 4.19 11.95
C ARG A 58 -6.47 4.51 13.29
N TYR A 59 -5.45 3.75 13.68
CA TYR A 59 -4.71 4.02 14.92
C TYR A 59 -3.98 5.36 14.85
N PHE A 60 -3.34 5.67 13.72
CA PHE A 60 -2.71 6.97 13.50
C PHE A 60 -3.71 8.12 13.57
N GLY A 61 -4.86 8.00 12.89
CA GLY A 61 -5.90 9.02 12.88
C GLY A 61 -5.65 10.14 11.85
N LYS A 62 -6.00 11.38 12.21
CA LYS A 62 -5.80 12.55 11.34
C LYS A 62 -4.35 13.02 11.45
N ALA A 63 -3.75 13.32 10.29
CA ALA A 63 -2.45 13.98 10.24
C ALA A 63 -2.59 15.43 10.72
N LYS A 64 -1.69 15.86 11.60
CA LYS A 64 -1.57 17.27 11.99
C LYS A 64 -0.81 18.04 10.91
N TRP A 65 0.22 17.42 10.34
CA TRP A 65 0.94 17.90 9.16
C TRP A 65 0.92 16.86 8.05
N ILE A 66 0.56 17.28 6.85
CA ILE A 66 0.59 16.43 5.66
C ILE A 66 1.97 16.58 5.00
N VAL A 67 2.67 15.47 4.83
CA VAL A 67 3.98 15.43 4.17
C VAL A 67 3.84 14.69 2.83
N LYS A 68 4.74 14.98 1.89
CA LYS A 68 4.79 14.24 0.62
C LYS A 68 5.94 13.24 0.65
N SER A 69 5.67 12.01 0.22
CA SER A 69 6.71 11.05 -0.12
C SER A 69 7.44 11.49 -1.40
N SER A 70 8.73 11.21 -1.49
CA SER A 70 9.46 11.28 -2.77
C SER A 70 9.24 10.05 -3.64
N ASN A 71 8.45 9.06 -3.18
CA ASN A 71 8.24 7.80 -3.89
C ASN A 71 7.18 7.98 -4.99
N ASN A 72 7.58 7.74 -6.24
CA ASN A 72 6.71 7.82 -7.43
C ASN A 72 5.93 6.52 -7.70
N THR A 73 5.81 5.63 -6.71
CA THR A 73 5.12 4.33 -6.85
C THR A 73 3.69 4.48 -7.35
N LEU A 74 2.96 5.52 -6.96
CA LEU A 74 1.62 5.80 -7.51
C LEU A 74 1.63 5.94 -9.04
N LEU A 75 2.58 6.72 -9.56
CA LEU A 75 2.71 6.97 -11.00
C LEU A 75 3.07 5.67 -11.72
N LEU A 76 4.01 4.90 -11.17
CA LEU A 76 4.41 3.61 -11.71
C LEU A 76 3.25 2.60 -11.72
N THR A 77 2.44 2.57 -10.67
CA THR A 77 1.25 1.72 -10.58
C THR A 77 0.19 2.13 -11.59
N ILE A 78 -0.09 3.43 -11.74
CA ILE A 78 -1.01 3.94 -12.77
C ILE A 78 -0.50 3.58 -14.18
N SER A 79 0.79 3.76 -14.45
CA SER A 79 1.40 3.39 -15.74
C SER A 79 1.28 1.90 -16.04
N LEU A 80 1.47 1.03 -15.04
CA LEU A 80 1.24 -0.42 -15.17
C LEU A 80 -0.21 -0.72 -15.55
N TYR A 81 -1.19 -0.11 -14.87
CA TYR A 81 -2.60 -0.34 -15.18
C TYR A 81 -3.02 0.16 -16.56
N CYS A 82 -2.48 1.29 -17.02
CA CYS A 82 -2.73 1.78 -18.38
C CYS A 82 -2.24 0.84 -19.48
N ILE A 83 -1.22 0.00 -19.21
CA ILE A 83 -0.69 -1.00 -20.15
C ILE A 83 -1.46 -2.33 -20.03
N LEU A 84 -1.83 -2.73 -18.81
CA LEU A 84 -2.52 -4.00 -18.53
C LEU A 84 -3.98 -4.02 -19.03
N ILE A 85 -4.72 -2.91 -18.92
CA ILE A 85 -6.13 -2.85 -19.34
C ILE A 85 -6.31 -3.10 -20.86
N PRO A 86 -5.51 -2.50 -21.76
CA PRO A 86 -5.53 -2.86 -23.17
C PRO A 86 -5.13 -4.31 -23.42
N ALA A 87 -4.15 -4.85 -22.70
CA ALA A 87 -3.72 -6.24 -22.85
C ALA A 87 -4.83 -7.25 -22.48
N LEU A 88 -5.72 -6.91 -21.54
CA LEU A 88 -6.93 -7.69 -21.22
C LEU A 88 -7.99 -7.66 -22.33
N SER A 89 -8.00 -6.62 -23.16
CA SER A 89 -8.97 -6.44 -24.24
C SER A 89 -8.55 -7.12 -25.55
N ILE A 90 -7.30 -7.56 -25.65
CA ILE A 90 -6.82 -8.33 -26.79
C ILE A 90 -7.30 -9.77 -26.58
N ASP A 91 -7.97 -10.30 -27.61
CA ASP A 91 -8.75 -11.55 -27.65
C ASP A 91 -7.91 -12.82 -27.39
N SER A 92 -7.29 -12.91 -26.21
CA SER A 92 -6.50 -14.06 -25.80
C SER A 92 -7.46 -15.12 -25.27
N LYS A 93 -7.69 -16.17 -26.07
CA LYS A 93 -8.50 -17.33 -25.67
C LYS A 93 -7.86 -18.22 -24.59
N SER A 94 -6.68 -17.84 -24.07
CA SER A 94 -5.90 -18.65 -23.14
C SER A 94 -6.17 -18.26 -21.68
N SER A 95 -6.73 -19.20 -20.93
CA SER A 95 -6.96 -19.15 -19.48
C SER A 95 -5.71 -18.72 -18.69
N LEU A 96 -4.52 -19.16 -19.11
CA LEU A 96 -3.25 -18.78 -18.48
C LEU A 96 -2.94 -17.29 -18.59
N HIS A 97 -3.21 -16.69 -19.76
CA HIS A 97 -2.98 -15.26 -19.97
C HIS A 97 -3.88 -14.42 -19.07
N THR A 98 -5.16 -14.79 -18.98
CA THR A 98 -6.12 -14.15 -18.08
C THR A 98 -5.72 -14.30 -16.60
N MET A 99 -5.25 -15.49 -16.18
CA MET A 99 -4.78 -15.71 -14.80
C MET A 99 -3.55 -14.87 -14.47
N LEU A 100 -2.56 -14.83 -15.36
CA LEU A 100 -1.35 -14.02 -15.17
C LEU A 100 -1.69 -12.54 -15.04
N ILE A 101 -2.51 -12.00 -15.94
CA ILE A 101 -2.92 -10.59 -15.84
C ILE A 101 -3.69 -10.33 -14.55
N SER A 102 -4.58 -11.25 -14.15
CA SER A 102 -5.33 -11.13 -12.89
C SER A 102 -4.40 -11.05 -11.67
N ILE A 103 -3.34 -11.87 -11.63
CA ILE A 103 -2.32 -11.83 -10.56
C ILE A 103 -1.61 -10.47 -10.54
N ILE A 104 -1.18 -9.97 -11.71
CA ILE A 104 -0.50 -8.68 -11.81
C ILE A 104 -1.45 -7.55 -11.37
N PHE A 105 -2.71 -7.60 -11.80
CA PHE A 105 -3.74 -6.64 -11.44
C PHE A 105 -3.97 -6.60 -9.92
N VAL A 106 -4.19 -7.75 -9.28
CA VAL A 106 -4.39 -7.87 -7.83
C VAL A 106 -3.15 -7.39 -7.07
N SER A 107 -1.96 -7.80 -7.50
CA SER A 107 -0.70 -7.43 -6.84
C SER A 107 -0.41 -5.93 -6.96
N GLY A 108 -0.80 -5.30 -8.07
CA GLY A 108 -0.70 -3.85 -8.28
C GLY A 108 -1.56 -3.01 -7.34
N LEU A 109 -2.60 -3.60 -6.73
CA LEU A 109 -3.49 -2.87 -5.81
C LEU A 109 -2.78 -2.54 -4.49
N ILE A 110 -1.79 -3.34 -4.08
CA ILE A 110 -1.00 -3.11 -2.85
C ILE A 110 -0.28 -1.75 -2.91
N PRO A 111 0.65 -1.50 -3.86
CA PRO A 111 1.34 -0.21 -3.92
C PRO A 111 0.37 0.93 -4.24
N PHE A 112 -0.75 0.68 -4.94
CA PHE A 112 -1.79 1.69 -5.16
C PHE A 112 -2.42 2.13 -3.83
N LEU A 113 -2.92 1.19 -3.02
CA LEU A 113 -3.58 1.46 -1.74
C LEU A 113 -2.63 2.17 -0.77
N HIS A 114 -1.36 1.76 -0.73
CA HIS A 114 -0.33 2.41 0.07
C HIS A 114 -0.06 3.86 -0.38
N SER A 115 -0.23 4.16 -1.67
CA SER A 115 0.08 5.47 -2.24
C SER A 115 -1.09 6.46 -2.22
N ILE A 116 -2.34 5.99 -2.21
CA ILE A 116 -3.52 6.89 -2.11
C ILE A 116 -3.72 7.45 -0.70
N LEU A 117 -3.22 6.75 0.32
CA LEU A 117 -3.31 7.23 1.70
C LEU A 117 -2.28 8.33 1.92
N LYS A 118 -2.76 9.49 2.36
CA LYS A 118 -1.88 10.63 2.66
C LYS A 118 -0.93 10.29 3.82
N ASP A 119 0.35 10.46 3.53
CA ASP A 119 1.41 10.51 4.53
C ASP A 119 1.22 11.71 5.46
N GLY A 120 1.70 11.57 6.69
CA GLY A 120 1.58 12.65 7.66
C GLY A 120 2.27 12.39 8.98
N ILE A 121 2.34 13.45 9.78
CA ILE A 121 2.94 13.47 11.11
C ILE A 121 1.88 13.96 12.10
N ASN A 122 1.81 13.33 13.27
CA ASN A 122 0.98 13.77 14.39
C ASN A 122 1.56 13.28 15.73
N GLU A 123 0.86 13.51 16.83
CA GLU A 123 1.30 13.16 18.19
C GLU A 123 1.61 11.66 18.40
N LYS A 124 1.18 10.75 17.51
CA LYS A 124 1.44 9.32 17.62
C LYS A 124 2.70 8.88 16.87
N GLY A 125 3.20 9.70 15.94
CA GLY A 125 4.35 9.36 15.11
C GLY A 125 4.22 9.84 13.67
N ILE A 126 4.80 9.05 12.77
CA ILE A 126 4.86 9.31 11.33
C ILE A 126 4.15 8.17 10.61
N PHE A 127 3.11 8.49 9.86
CA PHE A 127 2.49 7.56 8.94
C PHE A 127 3.06 7.80 7.54
N HIS A 128 3.76 6.80 7.01
CA HIS A 128 4.42 6.89 5.72
C HIS A 128 4.24 5.61 4.91
N TRP A 129 3.74 5.77 3.68
CA TRP A 129 3.53 4.69 2.71
C TRP A 129 2.84 3.47 3.31
N GLY A 130 1.75 3.74 4.03
CA GLY A 130 0.92 2.71 4.63
C GLY A 130 1.40 2.12 5.96
N THR A 131 2.59 2.49 6.42
CA THR A 131 3.16 2.01 7.69
C THR A 131 3.16 3.11 8.73
N LEU A 132 2.79 2.76 9.96
CA LEU A 132 2.96 3.65 11.11
C LEU A 132 4.31 3.43 11.81
N TYR A 133 5.09 4.50 11.86
CA TYR A 133 6.30 4.61 12.66
C TYR A 133 6.00 5.44 13.91
N THR A 134 5.77 4.75 15.02
CA THR A 134 5.63 5.38 16.34
C THR A 134 6.98 5.95 16.79
N TRP A 135 6.94 6.92 17.70
CA TRP A 135 8.14 7.66 18.12
C TRP A 135 9.25 6.77 18.67
N ASP A 136 8.90 5.70 19.39
CA ASP A 136 9.83 4.70 19.92
C ASP A 136 10.64 3.97 18.85
N LYS A 137 10.14 3.93 17.60
CA LYS A 137 10.81 3.30 16.46
C LYS A 137 11.77 4.24 15.72
N ILE A 138 11.74 5.52 16.05
CA ILE A 138 12.55 6.56 15.40
C ILE A 138 13.81 6.79 16.23
N GLN A 139 14.95 6.55 15.61
CA GLN A 139 16.26 6.70 16.25
C GLN A 139 16.72 8.16 16.22
N SER A 140 16.60 8.80 15.05
CA SER A 140 17.07 10.16 14.84
C SER A 140 16.39 10.81 13.65
N TYR A 141 16.54 12.13 13.55
CA TYR A 141 16.03 12.91 12.43
C TYR A 141 17.06 13.96 11.99
N SER A 142 17.02 14.33 10.72
CA SER A 142 17.74 15.48 10.19
C SER A 142 16.90 16.23 9.18
N PHE A 143 17.06 17.55 9.16
CA PHE A 143 16.48 18.40 8.12
C PHE A 143 17.58 18.79 7.15
N THR A 144 17.34 18.56 5.86
CA THR A 144 18.05 19.25 4.78
C THR A 144 17.21 20.44 4.32
N ASP A 145 17.63 21.12 3.25
CA ASP A 145 16.93 22.32 2.74
C ASP A 145 15.45 22.04 2.47
N ASN A 146 15.15 20.90 1.82
CA ASN A 146 13.80 20.54 1.37
C ASN A 146 13.23 19.26 1.99
N PHE A 147 14.04 18.47 2.71
CA PHE A 147 13.62 17.15 3.20
C PHE A 147 13.80 17.00 4.70
N LEU A 148 12.86 16.28 5.31
CA LEU A 148 13.01 15.65 6.61
C LEU A 148 13.44 14.20 6.37
N VAL A 149 14.59 13.83 6.91
CA VAL A 149 15.11 12.47 6.87
C VAL A 149 14.94 11.87 8.26
N ILE A 150 14.26 10.73 8.32
CA ILE A 150 14.00 9.97 9.56
C ILE A 150 14.79 8.67 9.49
N ALA A 151 15.62 8.42 10.50
CA ALA A 151 16.29 7.14 10.68
C ALA A 151 15.53 6.31 11.71
N LEU A 152 15.21 5.07 11.34
CA LEU A 152 14.54 4.12 12.21
C LEU A 152 15.56 3.28 12.99
N ASN A 153 15.15 2.72 14.13
CA ASN A 153 16.03 1.88 14.98
C ASN A 153 16.60 0.64 14.26
N SER A 154 15.94 0.16 13.19
CA SER A 154 16.53 -0.84 12.30
C SER A 154 17.44 -0.16 11.28
N ALA A 155 18.75 -0.35 11.45
CA ALA A 155 19.87 0.43 10.89
C ALA A 155 19.93 0.66 9.36
N THR A 156 19.03 0.10 8.56
CA THR A 156 19.04 0.21 7.08
C THR A 156 17.91 1.04 6.48
N ASN A 157 16.86 1.37 7.24
CA ASN A 157 15.70 2.08 6.68
C ASN A 157 15.69 3.56 7.06
N LYS A 158 15.94 4.42 6.06
CA LYS A 158 15.75 5.86 6.16
C LYS A 158 14.52 6.27 5.36
N ILE A 159 13.65 7.05 5.98
CA ILE A 159 12.48 7.64 5.33
C ILE A 159 12.82 9.07 4.93
N LYS A 160 12.53 9.45 3.68
CA LYS A 160 12.66 10.82 3.20
C LYS A 160 11.26 11.41 2.98
N LEU A 161 10.99 12.52 3.66
CA LEU A 161 9.71 13.23 3.61
C LEU A 161 9.95 14.65 3.10
N ILE A 162 9.13 15.10 2.18
CA ILE A 162 9.08 16.49 1.73
C ILE A 162 8.13 17.24 2.66
N VAL A 163 8.67 18.22 3.37
CA VAL A 163 7.95 19.03 4.36
C VAL A 163 7.79 20.44 3.82
N LYS A 164 6.60 21.02 3.98
CA LYS A 164 6.38 22.42 3.61
C LYS A 164 7.21 23.35 4.48
N LYS A 165 7.71 24.45 3.90
CA LYS A 165 8.54 25.43 4.61
C LYS A 165 7.84 26.01 5.85
N GLU A 166 6.53 26.28 5.75
CA GLU A 166 5.69 26.79 6.84
C GLU A 166 5.57 25.85 8.05
N ASP A 167 5.67 24.53 7.83
CA ASP A 167 5.49 23.52 8.88
C ASP A 167 6.81 23.08 9.53
N LYS A 168 7.96 23.44 8.93
CA LYS A 168 9.29 22.94 9.28
C LYS A 168 9.65 23.14 10.74
N GLU A 169 9.51 24.37 11.25
CA GLU A 169 9.91 24.69 12.63
C GLU A 169 8.99 24.02 13.67
N ASN A 170 7.69 23.96 13.41
CA ASN A 170 6.74 23.28 14.30
C ASN A 170 7.00 21.77 14.37
N ILE A 171 7.26 21.13 13.23
CA ILE A 171 7.62 19.71 13.18
C ILE A 171 8.97 19.48 13.88
N LYS A 172 9.93 20.40 13.74
CA LYS A 172 11.22 20.30 14.43
C LYS A 172 11.09 20.38 15.95
N LEU A 173 10.20 21.22 16.47
CA LEU A 173 9.89 21.28 17.91
C LEU A 173 9.29 19.96 18.39
N LEU A 174 8.28 19.45 17.70
CA LEU A 174 7.65 18.17 18.02
C LEU A 174 8.68 17.02 18.06
N LEU A 175 9.57 16.95 17.07
CA LEU A 175 10.60 15.93 16.99
C LEU A 175 11.60 16.03 18.15
N LYS A 176 11.95 17.25 18.60
CA LYS A 176 12.81 17.44 19.79
C LYS A 176 12.16 16.94 21.07
N GLU A 177 10.85 17.09 21.21
CA GLU A 177 10.11 16.65 22.41
C GLU A 177 10.07 15.12 22.51
N HIS A 178 9.91 14.43 21.38
CA HIS A 178 9.69 12.99 21.34
C HIS A 178 10.97 12.17 21.11
N ILE A 179 11.98 12.75 20.46
CA ILE A 179 13.26 12.08 20.16
C ILE A 179 14.33 12.73 21.03
N LYS A 180 14.44 12.26 22.28
CA LYS A 180 15.54 12.65 23.16
C LYS A 180 16.84 12.06 22.61
N ARG A 181 17.84 12.92 22.43
CA ARG A 181 19.22 12.52 22.16
C ARG A 181 19.83 11.88 23.40
#